data_AF-A0A6N3FTQ8-F1
#
_entry.id   AF-A0A6N3FTQ8-F1
#
_cell.length_a   1.000
_cell.length_b   1.000
_cell.length_c   1.000
_cell.angle_alpha   90.00
_cell.angle_beta   90.00
_cell.angle_gamma   90.00
#
_symmetry.space_group_name_H-M   'P 1'
#
loop_
_entity.id
_entity.type
_entity.pdbx_description
1 polymer ?
#
loop_
_entity_poly.entity_id
_entity_poly.type
_entity_poly.pdbx_seq_one_letter_code
_entity_poly.pdbx_strand_id
1 'polypeptide(L)'
;MAKNYVSDAVVINSSTYDSVQFFDDKTRLAFYDAFILSGLMDETIYSGVSAADAFITLLRPTQVATAKRHTSAVENGRKGGENNPHDEKFTIEEILAVKGKGYTNRQIAEALGCSYSTVQKKIKEYNDSLDGVVIHYADTDADETEQDVDNDDGRSDLPY
;
A
#
# COMPACT_ATOMS: atom_id res chain seq x y z
N MET A 1 19.06 -15.71 32.23
CA MET A 1 17.88 -14.84 32.08
C MET A 1 17.43 -14.93 30.63
N ALA A 2 16.13 -15.12 30.36
CA ALA A 2 15.62 -15.05 28.99
C ALA A 2 15.82 -13.61 28.49
N LYS A 3 16.42 -13.44 27.31
CA LYS A 3 16.54 -12.13 26.67
C LYS A 3 15.16 -11.73 26.18
N ASN A 4 14.61 -10.62 26.68
CA ASN A 4 13.35 -10.07 26.19
C ASN A 4 13.65 -9.23 24.93
N TYR A 5 13.36 -9.79 23.76
CA TYR A 5 13.45 -9.06 22.51
C TYR A 5 12.13 -8.29 22.29
N VAL A 6 12.24 -7.00 21.96
CA VAL A 6 11.10 -6.11 21.70
C VAL A 6 10.90 -5.85 20.20
N SER A 7 11.84 -6.27 19.37
CA SER A 7 11.78 -6.16 17.91
C SER A 7 12.31 -7.42 17.26
N ASP A 8 11.73 -7.78 16.11
CA ASP A 8 12.18 -8.91 15.27
C ASP A 8 13.26 -8.50 14.25
N ALA A 9 13.44 -7.19 14.05
CA ALA A 9 14.35 -6.65 13.07
C ALA A 9 15.09 -5.41 13.59
N VAL A 10 16.27 -5.15 13.02
CA VAL A 10 17.11 -4.01 13.36
C VAL A 10 17.53 -3.29 12.09
N VAL A 11 17.45 -1.97 12.13
CA VAL A 11 17.91 -1.12 11.03
C VAL A 11 19.40 -0.84 11.19
N ILE A 12 20.15 -1.03 10.12
CA ILE A 12 21.54 -0.58 9.98
C ILE A 12 21.60 0.33 8.77
N ASN A 13 21.90 1.61 8.99
CA ASN A 13 22.05 2.57 7.89
C ASN A 13 23.26 2.20 7.04
N SER A 14 23.21 2.43 5.72
CA SER A 14 24.34 2.15 4.82
C SER A 14 25.62 2.84 5.29
N SER A 15 25.54 4.11 5.69
CA SER A 15 26.70 4.85 6.19
C SER A 15 27.30 4.23 7.46
N THR A 16 26.47 3.68 8.36
CA THR A 16 26.93 2.92 9.52
C THR A 16 27.66 1.65 9.08
N TYR A 17 27.07 0.91 8.14
CA TYR A 17 27.69 -0.30 7.60
C TYR A 17 29.07 0.00 7.00
N ASP A 18 29.16 1.03 6.17
CA ASP A 18 30.40 1.45 5.49
C ASP A 18 31.46 1.90 6.49
N SER A 19 31.08 2.71 7.48
CA SER A 19 32.02 3.23 8.49
C SER A 19 32.63 2.13 9.36
N VAL A 20 31.90 1.05 9.60
CA VAL A 20 32.35 -0.06 10.43
C VAL A 20 33.25 -1.03 9.66
N GLN A 21 33.27 -0.98 8.32
CA GLN A 21 34.19 -1.79 7.52
C GLN A 21 35.66 -1.43 7.70
N PHE A 22 35.96 -0.23 8.22
CA PHE A 22 37.33 0.21 8.50
C PHE A 22 37.94 -0.44 9.77
N PHE A 23 37.13 -1.11 10.58
CA PHE A 23 37.61 -1.84 11.75
C PHE A 23 38.23 -3.18 11.39
N ASP A 24 39.12 -3.65 12.26
CA ASP A 24 39.57 -5.04 12.23
C ASP A 24 38.41 -6.00 12.52
N ASP A 25 38.55 -7.26 12.12
CA ASP A 25 37.50 -8.27 12.21
C ASP A 25 36.91 -8.40 13.62
N LYS A 26 37.76 -8.34 14.66
CA LYS A 26 37.32 -8.53 16.03
C LYS A 26 36.48 -7.35 16.49
N THR A 27 36.94 -6.12 16.24
CA THR A 27 36.21 -4.90 16.60
C THR A 27 34.91 -4.77 15.81
N ARG A 28 34.93 -5.13 14.52
CA ARG A 28 33.74 -5.14 13.65
C ARG A 28 32.67 -6.12 14.13
N LEU A 29 33.06 -7.35 14.47
CA LEU A 29 32.14 -8.35 15.03
C LEU A 29 31.56 -7.90 16.37
N ALA A 30 32.42 -7.38 17.26
CA ALA A 30 32.00 -6.85 18.56
C ALA A 30 31.00 -5.69 18.41
N PHE A 31 31.21 -4.80 17.44
CA PHE A 31 30.27 -3.75 17.09
C PHE A 31 28.93 -4.33 16.65
N TYR A 32 28.91 -5.22 15.65
CA TYR A 32 27.64 -5.72 15.10
C TYR A 32 26.84 -6.52 16.13
N ASP A 33 27.50 -7.37 16.93
CA ASP A 33 26.83 -8.14 17.97
C ASP A 33 26.12 -7.21 18.97
N ALA A 34 26.85 -6.25 19.53
CA ALA A 34 26.29 -5.31 20.50
C ALA A 34 25.27 -4.34 19.88
N PHE A 35 25.50 -3.85 18.66
CA PHE A 35 24.62 -2.89 17.98
C PHE A 35 23.30 -3.54 17.52
N ILE A 36 23.35 -4.79 17.07
CA ILE A 36 22.14 -5.56 16.72
C ILE A 36 21.37 -5.89 18.00
N LEU A 37 22.04 -6.43 19.03
CA LEU A 37 21.38 -6.73 20.30
C LEU A 37 20.75 -5.47 20.91
N SER A 38 21.42 -4.32 20.80
CA SER A 38 20.89 -3.04 21.28
C SER A 38 19.58 -2.66 20.58
N GLY A 39 19.49 -2.92 19.27
CA GLY A 39 18.27 -2.68 18.49
C GLY A 39 17.15 -3.67 18.83
N LEU A 40 17.48 -4.95 19.04
CA LEU A 40 16.50 -6.00 19.35
C LEU A 40 15.92 -5.87 20.77
N MET A 41 16.72 -5.39 21.72
CA MET A 41 16.32 -5.25 23.14
C MET A 41 15.84 -3.85 23.50
N ASP A 42 15.97 -2.89 22.59
CA ASP A 42 15.75 -1.45 22.82
C ASP A 42 16.51 -0.88 24.02
N GLU A 43 17.71 -1.40 24.25
CA GLU A 43 18.63 -0.99 25.31
C GLU A 43 20.00 -0.72 24.69
N THR A 44 20.83 0.12 25.31
CA THR A 44 22.21 0.29 24.84
C THR A 44 23.09 -0.80 25.44
N ILE A 45 23.56 -1.71 24.58
CA ILE A 45 24.47 -2.79 24.94
C ILE A 45 25.87 -2.43 24.48
N TYR A 46 26.84 -2.57 25.38
CA TYR A 46 28.25 -2.36 25.09
C TYR A 46 28.96 -3.69 24.87
N SER A 47 29.86 -3.68 23.89
CA SER A 47 30.66 -4.84 23.47
C SER A 47 31.88 -5.11 24.36
N GLY A 48 32.31 -4.10 25.14
CA GLY A 48 33.55 -4.15 25.92
C GLY A 48 34.81 -3.84 25.10
N VAL A 49 34.65 -3.58 23.79
CA VAL A 49 35.73 -3.09 22.92
C VAL A 49 35.56 -1.58 22.75
N SER A 50 36.51 -0.80 23.30
CA SER A 50 36.39 0.66 23.39
C SER A 50 36.08 1.36 22.06
N ALA A 51 36.72 0.93 20.95
CA ALA A 51 36.47 1.50 19.63
C ALA A 51 35.03 1.23 19.12
N ALA A 52 34.55 0.00 19.32
CA ALA A 52 33.18 -0.37 18.97
C ALA A 52 32.17 0.36 19.86
N ASP A 53 32.42 0.45 21.16
CA ASP A 53 31.54 1.11 22.14
C ASP A 53 31.39 2.62 21.89
N ALA A 54 32.47 3.28 21.45
CA ALA A 54 32.42 4.67 21.00
C ALA A 54 31.49 4.84 19.79
N PHE A 55 31.57 3.92 18.82
CA PHE A 55 30.71 3.93 17.64
C PHE A 55 29.25 3.58 17.99
N ILE A 56 29.01 2.64 18.89
CA ILE A 56 27.65 2.31 19.38
C ILE A 56 27.02 3.55 20.00
N THR A 57 27.75 4.24 20.88
CA THR A 57 27.29 5.48 21.52
C THR A 57 26.94 6.56 20.50
N LEU A 58 27.79 6.71 19.47
CA LEU A 58 27.59 7.71 18.42
C LEU A 58 26.40 7.37 17.50
N LEU A 59 26.24 6.11 17.13
CA LEU A 59 25.35 5.70 16.03
C LEU A 59 23.98 5.20 16.51
N ARG A 60 23.86 4.74 17.76
CA ARG A 60 22.59 4.22 18.31
C ARG A 60 21.44 5.23 18.20
N PRO A 61 21.61 6.53 18.48
CA PRO A 61 20.52 7.50 18.32
C PRO A 61 19.97 7.56 16.89
N THR A 62 20.83 7.42 15.89
CA THR A 62 20.40 7.41 14.48
C THR A 62 19.57 6.18 14.15
N GLN A 63 19.95 5.02 14.69
CA GLN A 63 19.19 3.79 14.54
C GLN A 63 17.79 3.89 15.18
N VAL A 64 17.70 4.40 16.41
CA VAL A 64 16.40 4.62 17.10
C VAL A 64 15.51 5.55 16.27
N ALA A 65 16.07 6.67 15.80
CA ALA A 65 15.33 7.63 15.00
C ALA A 65 14.83 7.03 13.68
N THR A 66 15.66 6.25 12.97
CA THR A 66 15.25 5.60 11.73
C THR A 66 14.17 4.55 11.98
N ALA A 67 14.29 3.72 13.02
CA ALA A 67 13.27 2.74 13.37
C ALA A 67 11.92 3.43 13.66
N LYS A 68 11.91 4.51 14.45
CA LYS A 68 10.70 5.29 14.72
C LYS A 68 10.07 5.86 13.45
N ARG A 69 10.87 6.44 12.55
CA ARG A 69 10.38 6.98 11.26
C ARG A 69 9.76 5.89 10.40
N HIS A 70 10.37 4.71 10.34
CA HIS A 70 9.83 3.58 9.60
C HIS A 70 8.47 3.15 10.16
N THR A 71 8.35 2.99 11.48
CA THR A 71 7.08 2.66 12.13
C THR A 71 6.01 3.71 11.84
N SER A 72 6.34 5.00 11.96
CA SER A 72 5.40 6.08 11.62
C SER A 72 5.03 6.10 10.14
N ALA A 73 5.95 5.77 9.22
CA ALA A 73 5.65 5.70 7.79
C ALA A 73 4.69 4.55 7.47
N VAL A 74 4.88 3.38 8.09
CA VAL A 74 3.95 2.25 7.97
C VAL A 74 2.57 2.63 8.51
N GLU A 75 2.51 3.23 9.70
CA GLU A 75 1.25 3.65 10.32
C GLU A 75 0.53 4.72 9.47
N ASN A 76 1.24 5.73 8.98
CA ASN A 76 0.68 6.79 8.15
C ASN A 76 0.27 6.28 6.77
N GLY A 77 1.04 5.37 6.17
CA GLY A 77 0.67 4.69 4.93
C GLY A 77 -0.64 3.90 5.10
N ARG A 78 -0.80 3.21 6.23
CA ARG A 78 -2.06 2.53 6.57
C ARG A 78 -3.21 3.51 6.71
N LYS A 79 -3.05 4.61 7.45
CA LYS A 79 -4.08 5.65 7.63
C LYS A 79 -4.48 6.31 6.32
N GLY A 80 -3.53 6.57 5.43
CA GLY A 80 -3.77 7.17 4.11
C GLY A 80 -4.59 6.26 3.20
N GLY A 81 -4.43 4.95 3.31
CA GLY A 81 -5.30 3.98 2.63
C GLY A 81 -6.67 3.83 3.31
N GLU A 82 -6.69 3.81 4.64
CA GLU A 82 -7.90 3.58 5.45
C GLU A 82 -8.91 4.74 5.38
N ASN A 83 -8.47 5.98 5.10
CA ASN A 83 -9.33 7.17 4.99
C ASN A 83 -9.22 7.84 3.62
N ASN A 84 -9.06 7.08 2.54
CA ASN A 84 -9.07 7.65 1.21
C ASN A 84 -10.45 8.29 0.94
N PRO A 85 -10.55 9.63 0.75
CA PRO A 85 -11.83 10.32 0.56
C PRO A 85 -12.55 9.91 -0.73
N HIS A 86 -11.92 9.10 -1.58
CA HIS A 86 -12.52 8.50 -2.76
C HIS A 86 -13.17 7.13 -2.50
N ASP A 87 -12.85 6.42 -1.41
CA ASP A 87 -13.35 5.07 -1.12
C ASP A 87 -14.72 5.08 -0.39
N GLU A 88 -15.06 6.17 0.31
CA GLU A 88 -16.28 6.28 1.13
C GLU A 88 -17.48 6.99 0.47
N LYS A 89 -17.39 7.42 -0.79
CA LYS A 89 -18.48 8.25 -1.36
C LYS A 89 -19.81 7.50 -1.56
N PHE A 90 -19.79 6.17 -1.68
CA PHE A 90 -21.00 5.35 -1.91
C PHE A 90 -20.80 3.93 -1.36
N THR A 91 -21.84 3.39 -0.77
CA THR A 91 -21.93 2.05 -0.21
C THR A 91 -22.19 1.00 -1.30
N ILE A 92 -21.91 -0.28 -1.00
CA ILE A 92 -22.20 -1.36 -1.95
C ILE A 92 -23.72 -1.55 -2.12
N GLU A 93 -24.49 -1.28 -1.06
CA GLU A 93 -25.94 -1.34 -1.06
C GLU A 93 -26.54 -0.35 -2.07
N GLU A 94 -26.00 0.86 -2.18
CA GLU A 94 -26.41 1.85 -3.18
C GLU A 94 -26.12 1.37 -4.60
N ILE A 95 -24.94 0.78 -4.83
CA ILE A 95 -24.55 0.20 -6.13
C ILE A 95 -25.51 -0.95 -6.51
N LEU A 96 -25.79 -1.86 -5.58
CA LEU A 96 -26.67 -3.01 -5.80
C LEU A 96 -28.14 -2.59 -5.99
N ALA A 97 -28.60 -1.56 -5.27
CA ALA A 97 -29.96 -1.03 -5.42
C ALA A 97 -30.21 -0.42 -6.80
N VAL A 98 -29.19 0.21 -7.40
CA VAL A 98 -29.27 0.72 -8.78
C VAL A 98 -29.11 -0.42 -9.79
N LYS A 99 -28.21 -1.38 -9.54
CA LYS A 99 -28.04 -2.57 -10.39
C LYS A 99 -29.30 -3.43 -10.46
N GLY A 100 -30.01 -3.59 -9.33
CA GLY A 100 -31.30 -4.31 -9.26
C GLY A 100 -32.42 -3.69 -10.09
N LYS A 101 -32.25 -2.44 -10.55
CA LYS A 101 -33.18 -1.76 -11.47
C LYS A 101 -32.81 -1.97 -12.95
N GLY A 102 -31.78 -2.76 -13.25
CA GLY A 102 -31.33 -3.08 -14.62
C GLY A 102 -30.31 -2.10 -15.20
N TYR A 103 -29.69 -1.25 -14.39
CA TYR A 103 -28.66 -0.32 -14.85
C TYR A 103 -27.33 -1.03 -15.10
N THR A 104 -26.65 -0.65 -16.18
CA THR A 104 -25.28 -1.08 -16.48
C THR A 104 -24.28 -0.50 -15.50
N ASN A 105 -23.10 -1.11 -15.34
CA ASN A 105 -22.06 -0.59 -14.46
C ASN A 105 -21.63 0.84 -14.84
N ARG A 106 -21.67 1.17 -16.14
CA ARG A 106 -21.36 2.50 -16.66
C ARG A 106 -22.40 3.54 -16.23
N GLN A 107 -23.68 3.21 -16.34
CA GLN A 107 -24.75 4.11 -15.90
C GLN A 107 -24.77 4.25 -14.37
N ILE A 108 -24.42 3.20 -13.62
CA ILE A 108 -24.26 3.28 -12.16
C ILE A 108 -23.14 4.25 -11.80
N ALA A 109 -22.00 4.17 -12.50
CA ALA A 109 -20.87 5.06 -12.28
C ALA A 109 -21.23 6.53 -12.56
N GLU A 110 -21.98 6.79 -13.64
CA GLU A 110 -22.48 8.13 -13.96
C GLU A 110 -23.50 8.62 -12.93
N ALA A 111 -24.44 7.78 -12.51
CA ALA A 111 -25.48 8.13 -11.52
C ALA A 111 -24.90 8.43 -10.14
N LEU A 112 -23.83 7.73 -9.74
CA LEU A 112 -23.15 7.93 -8.46
C LEU A 112 -21.99 8.94 -8.55
N GLY A 113 -21.64 9.43 -9.74
CA GLY A 113 -20.53 10.37 -9.93
C GLY A 113 -19.16 9.78 -9.59
N CYS A 114 -18.94 8.51 -9.96
CA CYS A 114 -17.70 7.77 -9.73
C CYS A 114 -17.13 7.17 -11.01
N SER A 115 -15.94 6.57 -10.94
CA SER A 115 -15.37 5.89 -12.10
C SER A 115 -15.93 4.47 -12.23
N TYR A 116 -16.03 4.00 -13.48
CA TYR A 116 -16.43 2.62 -13.79
C TYR A 116 -15.60 1.58 -13.00
N SER A 117 -14.29 1.80 -12.90
CA SER A 117 -13.38 0.93 -12.17
C SER A 117 -13.72 0.83 -10.67
N THR A 118 -14.24 1.89 -10.06
CA THR A 118 -14.67 1.87 -8.65
C THR A 118 -15.90 1.00 -8.45
N VAL A 119 -16.89 1.09 -9.35
CA VAL A 119 -18.08 0.23 -9.32
C VAL A 119 -17.69 -1.24 -9.50
N GLN A 120 -16.87 -1.54 -10.49
CA GLN A 120 -16.41 -2.89 -10.79
C GLN A 120 -15.63 -3.50 -9.61
N LYS A 121 -14.71 -2.72 -9.01
CA LYS A 121 -13.93 -3.15 -7.85
C LYS A 121 -14.84 -3.49 -6.66
N LYS A 122 -15.80 -2.63 -6.31
CA LYS A 122 -16.72 -2.87 -5.18
C LYS A 122 -17.65 -4.06 -5.40
N ILE A 123 -18.18 -4.25 -6.62
CA ILE A 123 -19.00 -5.43 -6.95
C ILE A 123 -18.17 -6.71 -6.84
N LYS A 124 -16.92 -6.68 -7.31
CA LYS A 124 -16.01 -7.82 -7.19
C LYS A 124 -15.71 -8.17 -5.73
N GLU A 125 -15.32 -7.19 -4.92
CA GLU A 125 -15.05 -7.38 -3.49
C GLU A 125 -16.28 -7.93 -2.75
N TYR A 126 -17.48 -7.45 -3.10
CA TYR A 126 -18.73 -7.97 -2.55
C TYR A 126 -18.98 -9.43 -2.94
N ASN A 127 -18.80 -9.77 -4.22
CA ASN A 127 -18.96 -11.15 -4.70
C ASN A 127 -17.92 -12.10 -4.06
N ASP A 128 -16.67 -11.67 -3.94
CA ASP A 128 -15.59 -12.42 -3.28
C ASP A 128 -15.89 -12.62 -1.78
N SER A 129 -16.59 -11.67 -1.14
CA SER A 129 -17.05 -11.79 0.25
C SER A 129 -18.26 -12.72 0.44
N LEU A 130 -18.99 -12.99 -0.64
CA LEU A 130 -20.21 -13.81 -0.69
C LEU A 130 -19.97 -15.27 -1.09
N ASP A 131 -18.72 -15.74 -1.19
CA ASP A 131 -18.35 -17.06 -1.73
C ASP A 131 -18.76 -18.27 -0.84
N GLY A 132 -19.92 -18.16 -0.17
CA GLY A 132 -20.75 -19.24 0.40
C GLY A 132 -22.26 -19.08 0.15
N VAL A 133 -22.72 -18.02 -0.54
CA VAL A 133 -24.13 -17.76 -0.89
C VAL A 133 -24.21 -17.31 -2.36
N VAL A 134 -24.75 -18.18 -3.21
CA VAL A 134 -24.80 -18.00 -4.67
C VAL A 134 -25.75 -16.86 -5.07
N ILE A 135 -25.22 -15.64 -5.22
CA ILE A 135 -25.87 -14.56 -5.99
C ILE A 135 -24.77 -13.84 -6.79
N HIS A 136 -24.54 -14.29 -8.03
CA HIS A 136 -23.62 -13.60 -8.95
C HIS A 136 -24.35 -12.49 -9.69
N TYR A 137 -23.99 -11.24 -9.42
CA TYR A 137 -24.38 -10.11 -10.26
C TYR A 137 -23.52 -10.10 -11.53
N ALA A 138 -24.06 -10.61 -12.64
CA ALA A 138 -23.38 -10.59 -13.94
C ALA A 138 -23.16 -9.16 -14.45
N ASP A 139 -22.08 -8.95 -15.21
CA ASP A 139 -21.91 -7.77 -16.06
C ASP A 139 -22.93 -7.86 -17.19
N THR A 140 -24.00 -7.10 -17.05
CA THR A 140 -25.05 -6.93 -18.06
C THR A 140 -24.75 -5.68 -18.88
N ASP A 141 -23.54 -5.60 -19.42
CA ASP A 141 -23.22 -4.67 -20.49
C ASP A 141 -23.64 -5.36 -21.81
N ALA A 142 -24.95 -5.47 -22.03
CA ALA A 142 -25.50 -5.91 -23.31
C ALA A 142 -25.26 -4.80 -24.34
N ASP A 143 -24.33 -5.05 -25.25
CA ASP A 143 -24.06 -4.23 -26.42
C ASP A 143 -25.23 -4.38 -27.41
N GLU A 144 -26.23 -3.51 -27.28
CA GLU A 144 -27.21 -3.30 -28.35
C GLU A 144 -26.57 -2.39 -29.40
N THR A 145 -25.84 -3.00 -30.33
CA THR A 145 -25.53 -2.38 -31.62
C THR A 145 -26.83 -2.25 -32.41
N GLU A 146 -27.52 -1.12 -32.30
CA GLU A 146 -28.51 -0.72 -33.30
C GLU A 146 -27.78 -0.25 -34.56
N GLN A 147 -27.81 -1.11 -35.58
CA GLN A 147 -27.71 -0.69 -36.97
C GLN A 147 -28.91 0.20 -37.29
N ASP A 148 -28.67 1.42 -37.74
CA ASP A 148 -29.55 2.06 -38.71
C ASP A 148 -28.69 2.62 -39.86
N VAL A 149 -28.90 2.01 -41.01
CA VAL A 149 -28.44 2.45 -42.32
C VAL A 149 -29.47 3.48 -42.78
N ASP A 150 -29.04 4.69 -43.14
CA ASP A 150 -29.71 5.39 -44.24
C ASP A 150 -28.77 6.31 -45.01
N ASN A 151 -28.89 6.19 -46.32
CA ASN A 151 -28.08 6.79 -47.37
C ASN A 151 -28.36 8.30 -47.51
N ASP A 152 -27.33 9.11 -47.76
CA ASP A 152 -27.52 10.40 -48.44
C ASP A 152 -26.45 10.60 -49.51
N ASP A 153 -26.84 10.30 -50.75
CA ASP A 153 -26.17 10.61 -52.00
C ASP A 153 -26.44 12.09 -52.32
N GLY A 154 -25.51 12.99 -51.95
CA GLY A 154 -25.68 14.43 -52.10
C GLY A 154 -24.46 15.14 -52.70
N ARG A 155 -24.23 14.95 -53.99
CA ARG A 155 -23.33 15.78 -54.82
C ARG A 155 -23.79 17.26 -54.79
N SER A 156 -22.91 18.20 -54.40
CA SER A 156 -22.86 19.54 -55.02
C SER A 156 -21.60 20.33 -54.60
N ASP A 157 -20.66 20.41 -55.53
CA ASP A 157 -19.87 21.58 -55.96
C ASP A 157 -19.52 22.70 -54.97
N LEU A 158 -18.23 22.80 -54.65
CA LEU A 158 -17.59 24.01 -54.14
C LEU A 158 -17.05 24.84 -55.33
N PRO A 159 -17.41 26.13 -55.48
CA PRO A 159 -16.65 27.02 -56.34
C PRO A 159 -15.46 27.62 -55.55
N TYR A 160 -14.39 27.86 -56.31
CA TYR A 160 -13.06 28.38 -55.97
C TYR A 160 -12.98 29.47 -54.90
#